data_AF-A0A535VQQ0-F1
#
_entry.id   AF-A0A535VQQ0-F1
#
_cell.length_a   1.000
_cell.length_b   1.000
_cell.length_c   1.000
_cell.angle_alpha   90.00
_cell.angle_beta   90.00
_cell.angle_gamma   90.00
#
_symmetry.space_group_name_H-M   'P 1'
#
loop_
_entity.id
_entity.type
_entity.pdbx_description
1 polymer ?
#
loop_
_entity_poly.entity_id
_entity_poly.type
_entity_poly.pdbx_seq_one_letter_code
_entity_poly.pdbx_strand_id
1 'polypeptide(L)'
;MPPTTVCSGGCASVWPPLLVSGSSPPTSATSLPGKLSAQADANGTQVEYNGHPLYIYSGDTAPGQTTGEGIGGIWHVVTPSLT
;
A
#
# COMPACT_ATOMS: atom_id res chain seq x y z
N MET A 1 -2.44 -6.16 -17.66
CA MET A 1 -2.33 -4.70 -17.53
C MET A 1 -1.46 -4.45 -16.31
N PRO A 2 -0.33 -3.74 -16.39
CA PRO A 2 0.43 -3.44 -15.18
C PRO A 2 -0.50 -2.64 -14.24
N PRO A 3 -0.47 -2.88 -12.91
CA PRO A 3 -1.30 -2.13 -11.99
C PRO A 3 -0.88 -0.67 -12.10
N THR A 4 -1.75 0.13 -12.69
CA THR A 4 -1.54 1.55 -12.89
C THR A 4 -1.47 2.19 -11.52
N THR A 5 -0.33 2.81 -11.19
CA THR A 5 -0.16 3.72 -10.05
C THR A 5 -1.43 4.57 -9.89
N VAL A 6 -2.22 4.29 -8.86
CA VAL A 6 -3.56 4.89 -8.66
C VAL A 6 -3.45 6.35 -8.21
N CYS A 7 -2.29 6.71 -7.66
CA CYS A 7 -2.10 7.95 -6.93
C CYS A 7 -0.67 8.49 -7.19
N SER A 8 -0.58 9.65 -7.81
CA SER A 8 0.68 10.39 -8.07
C SER A 8 0.50 11.88 -7.81
N GLY A 9 1.60 12.62 -7.58
CA GLY A 9 1.54 14.05 -7.28
C GLY A 9 0.82 14.37 -5.96
N GLY A 10 -0.12 15.33 -5.97
CA GLY A 10 -0.83 15.77 -4.75
C GLY A 10 -1.63 14.66 -4.05
N CYS A 11 -2.04 13.62 -4.78
CA CYS A 11 -2.63 12.42 -4.17
C CYS A 11 -1.59 11.68 -3.32
N ALA A 12 -0.35 11.54 -3.81
CA ALA A 12 0.73 10.84 -3.11
C ALA A 12 1.21 11.59 -1.85
N SER A 13 0.86 12.87 -1.69
CA SER A 13 1.07 13.59 -0.42
C SER A 13 0.13 13.11 0.70
N VAL A 14 -1.10 12.72 0.35
CA VAL A 14 -2.12 12.24 1.30
C VAL A 14 -2.05 10.72 1.44
N TRP A 15 -1.77 10.04 0.34
CA TRP A 15 -1.64 8.59 0.24
C TRP A 15 -0.27 8.20 -0.31
N PRO A 16 0.82 8.36 0.47
CA PRO A 16 2.13 7.94 0.03
C PRO A 16 2.16 6.45 -0.36
N PRO A 17 2.71 6.08 -1.54
CA PRO A 17 2.90 4.68 -1.89
C PRO A 17 3.84 4.01 -0.90
N LEU A 18 3.51 2.79 -0.47
CA LEU A 18 4.38 1.99 0.38
C LEU A 18 5.51 1.42 -0.48
N LEU A 19 6.69 2.04 -0.41
CA LEU A 19 7.85 1.62 -1.21
C LEU A 19 8.74 0.64 -0.42
N VAL A 20 9.33 -0.32 -1.14
CA VAL A 20 10.35 -1.21 -0.59
C VAL A 20 11.66 -0.45 -0.43
N SER A 21 12.21 -0.43 0.78
CA SER A 21 13.55 0.08 1.04
C SER A 21 14.60 -1.00 0.74
N GLY A 22 15.20 -0.95 -0.45
CA GLY A 22 16.28 -1.84 -0.88
C GLY A 22 15.83 -3.02 -1.74
N SER A 23 16.69 -4.04 -1.86
CA SER A 23 16.48 -5.17 -2.79
C SER A 23 15.77 -6.37 -2.16
N SER A 24 15.48 -6.33 -0.86
CA SER A 24 14.84 -7.43 -0.16
C SER A 24 13.32 -7.45 -0.42
N PRO A 25 12.71 -8.63 -0.60
CA PRO A 25 11.26 -8.74 -0.71
C PRO A 25 10.56 -8.15 0.53
N PRO A 26 9.37 -7.55 0.38
CA PRO A 26 8.58 -7.09 1.51
C PRO A 26 8.23 -8.29 2.41
N THR A 27 8.41 -8.10 3.71
CA THR A 27 8.12 -9.11 4.73
C THR A 27 7.03 -8.60 5.67
N SER A 28 6.28 -9.54 6.25
CA SER A 28 5.32 -9.28 7.31
C SER A 28 5.79 -9.95 8.60
N ALA A 29 5.58 -9.29 9.74
CA ALA A 29 5.86 -9.88 11.05
C ALA A 29 4.89 -11.04 11.39
N THR A 30 3.77 -11.14 10.67
CA THR A 30 2.74 -12.15 10.85
C THR A 30 2.59 -12.96 9.58
N SER A 31 2.22 -14.24 9.68
CA SER A 31 1.90 -15.04 8.48
C SER A 31 0.65 -14.46 7.82
N LEU A 32 0.80 -13.96 6.60
CA LEU A 32 -0.33 -13.51 5.80
C LEU A 32 -0.83 -14.68 4.94
N PRO A 33 -2.15 -14.85 4.80
CA PRO A 33 -2.71 -15.87 3.92
C PRO A 33 -2.53 -15.52 2.43
N GLY A 34 -2.37 -14.23 2.11
CA GLY A 34 -2.08 -13.73 0.77
C GLY A 34 -0.60 -13.55 0.48
N LYS A 35 -0.30 -13.11 -0.74
CA LYS A 35 1.05 -12.87 -1.24
C LYS A 35 1.41 -11.39 -1.12
N LEU A 36 2.50 -11.11 -0.40
CA LEU A 36 3.22 -9.84 -0.53
C LEU A 36 4.15 -9.90 -1.73
N SER A 37 4.04 -8.92 -2.62
CA SER A 37 4.95 -8.72 -3.75
C SER A 37 5.41 -7.29 -3.82
N ALA A 38 6.42 -7.05 -4.66
CA ALA A 38 6.93 -5.73 -4.94
C ALA A 38 6.96 -5.54 -6.45
N GLN A 39 6.46 -4.41 -6.94
CA GLN A 39 6.37 -4.09 -8.35
C GLN A 39 6.91 -2.69 -8.60
N ALA A 40 7.70 -2.54 -9.67
CA ALA A 40 8.17 -1.24 -10.10
C ALA A 40 7.00 -0.43 -10.67
N ASP A 41 6.78 0.75 -10.11
CA ASP A 41 5.75 1.71 -10.44
C ASP A 41 6.39 3.08 -10.77
N ALA A 42 5.58 4.09 -11.08
CA ALA A 42 6.08 5.43 -11.40
C ALA A 42 6.74 6.17 -10.22
N ASN A 43 6.49 5.75 -8.98
CA ASN A 43 7.03 6.33 -7.74
C ASN A 43 8.22 5.54 -7.18
N GLY A 44 8.48 4.32 -7.65
CA GLY A 44 9.54 3.44 -7.21
C GLY A 44 9.12 1.98 -7.18
N THR A 45 9.73 1.17 -6.33
CA THR A 45 9.30 -0.23 -6.15
C THR A 45 8.22 -0.28 -5.06
N GLN A 46 6.95 -0.32 -5.46
CA GLN A 46 5.80 -0.34 -4.56
C GLN A 46 5.47 -1.75 -4.08
N VAL A 47 5.06 -1.86 -2.81
CA VAL A 47 4.57 -3.10 -2.20
C VAL A 47 3.12 -3.34 -2.62
N GLU A 48 2.81 -4.60 -2.89
CA GLU A 48 1.47 -5.08 -3.22
C GLU A 48 1.08 -6.24 -2.30
N TYR A 49 -0.21 -6.35 -2.01
CA TYR A 49 -0.80 -7.52 -1.36
C TYR A 49 -1.88 -8.12 -2.27
N ASN A 50 -1.72 -9.38 -2.67
CA ASN A 50 -2.61 -10.06 -3.63
C ASN A 50 -2.84 -9.25 -4.94
N GLY A 51 -1.82 -8.51 -5.39
CA GLY A 51 -1.90 -7.68 -6.59
C GLY A 51 -2.55 -6.30 -6.39
N HIS A 52 -2.91 -5.94 -5.16
CA HIS A 52 -3.38 -4.59 -4.81
C HIS A 52 -2.21 -3.72 -4.32
N PRO A 53 -1.94 -2.56 -4.93
CA PRO A 53 -0.88 -1.66 -4.49
C PRO A 53 -1.20 -1.05 -3.13
N LEU A 54 -0.21 -1.10 -2.22
CA LEU A 54 -0.36 -0.61 -0.85
C LEU A 54 0.06 0.85 -0.73
N TYR A 55 -0.72 1.60 0.04
CA TYR A 55 -0.47 3.00 0.35
C TYR A 55 -0.52 3.19 1.87
N ILE A 56 0.25 4.16 2.37
CA ILE A 56 0.15 4.67 3.73
C ILE A 56 -0.78 5.88 3.70
N TYR A 57 -1.53 6.13 4.78
CA TYR A 57 -2.25 7.38 4.94
C TYR A 57 -1.40 8.40 5.70
N SER A 58 -1.22 9.61 5.16
CA SER A 58 -0.40 10.65 5.78
C SER A 58 -0.98 11.17 7.11
N GLY A 59 -2.28 10.99 7.34
CA GLY A 59 -2.94 11.37 8.59
C GLY A 59 -2.74 10.36 9.73
N ASP A 60 -2.29 9.15 9.43
CA ASP A 60 -1.95 8.15 10.44
C ASP A 60 -0.53 8.40 10.95
N THR A 61 -0.43 8.84 12.20
CA THR A 61 0.80 9.26 12.88
C THR A 61 1.34 8.21 13.86
N ALA A 62 0.52 7.22 14.20
CA ALA A 62 0.88 6.15 15.13
C ALA A 62 0.41 4.76 14.62
N PRO A 63 1.12 3.67 14.97
CA PRO A 63 0.70 2.32 14.63
C PRO A 63 -0.71 2.02 15.13
N GLY A 64 -1.52 1.35 14.30
CA GLY A 64 -2.91 0.99 14.61
C GLY A 64 -3.92 2.10 14.32
N GLN A 65 -3.49 3.28 13.90
CA GLN A 65 -4.40 4.27 13.33
C GLN A 65 -4.85 3.83 11.94
N THR A 66 -6.13 4.08 11.67
CA THR A 66 -6.83 3.72 10.44
C THR A 66 -7.77 4.88 10.07
N THR A 67 -7.28 6.11 10.20
CA THR A 67 -8.11 7.32 10.00
C THR A 67 -8.36 7.62 8.52
N GLY A 68 -7.59 6.97 7.63
CA GLY A 68 -7.80 7.00 6.20
C GLY A 68 -8.98 6.17 5.70
N GLU A 69 -9.57 5.33 6.56
CA GLU A 69 -10.62 4.40 6.17
C GLU A 69 -11.87 5.08 5.61
N GLY A 70 -12.29 4.65 4.43
CA GLY A 70 -13.49 5.13 3.76
C GLY A 70 -13.37 6.54 3.19
N ILE A 71 -12.20 7.18 3.22
CA ILE A 71 -12.00 8.48 2.58
C ILE A 71 -12.34 8.37 1.09
N GLY A 72 -13.27 9.21 0.64
CA GLY A 72 -13.75 9.21 -0.74
C GLY A 72 -14.48 7.93 -1.18
N GLY A 73 -14.76 7.00 -0.25
CA GLY A 73 -15.39 5.70 -0.55
C GLY A 73 -14.53 4.75 -1.39
N ILE A 74 -13.23 5.02 -1.52
CA ILE A 74 -12.30 4.23 -2.35
C ILE A 74 -11.05 3.77 -1.60
N TRP A 75 -10.77 4.36 -0.44
CA TRP A 75 -9.61 4.00 0.39
C TRP A 75 -10.03 3.08 1.53
N HIS A 76 -9.34 1.95 1.65
CA HIS A 76 -9.68 0.89 2.60
C HIS A 76 -8.41 0.23 3.16
N VAL A 77 -8.50 -0.20 4.41
CA VAL A 77 -7.45 -0.88 5.16
C VAL A 77 -7.36 -2.25 4.56
N VAL A 78 -6.13 -2.62 4.24
CA VAL A 78 -5.84 -3.96 3.77
C VAL A 78 -6.02 -4.92 4.94
N THR A 79 -7.04 -5.76 4.82
CA THR A 79 -7.25 -6.88 5.73
C THR A 79 -6.56 -8.13 5.18
N PRO A 80 -6.23 -9.11 6.04
CA PRO A 80 -5.66 -10.39 5.59
C PRO A 80 -6.55 -11.11 4.57
N SER A 81 -7.87 -10.87 4.63
CA SER A 81 -8.87 -11.44 3.74
C SER A 81 -9.01 -10.71 2.40
N LEU A 82 -8.22 -9.66 2.14
CA LEU A 82 -8.19 -9.01 0.82
C LEU A 82 -7.71 -10.03 -0.22
N THR A 83 -8.56 -10.33 -1.21
CA THR A 83 -8.29 -11.29 -2.28
C THR A 83 -8.16 -10.60 -3.63
#